data_AF-A0A967U6F9-F1
#
_entry.id   AF-A0A967U6F9-F1
#
_cell.length_a   1.000
_cell.length_b   1.000
_cell.length_c   1.000
_cell.angle_alpha   90.00
_cell.angle_beta   90.00
_cell.angle_gamma   90.00
#
_symmetry.space_group_name_H-M   'P 1'
#
loop_
_entity.id
_entity.type
_entity.pdbx_description
1 polymer ?
#
loop_
_entity_poly.entity_id
_entity_poly.type
_entity_poly.pdbx_seq_one_letter_code
_entity_poly.pdbx_strand_id
1 'polypeptide(L)' 'MDRPPPDAEKLLAQWEEWERGETPPGRVMSNLKTGGLPELLRSLIEDRS' A
#
# COMPACT_ATOMS: atom_id res chain seq x y z
N MET A 1 -15.83 2.70 13.12
CA MET A 1 -15.77 2.44 11.68
C MET A 1 -14.65 1.44 11.49
N ASP A 2 -14.96 0.17 11.23
CA ASP A 2 -13.94 -0.79 10.78
C ASP A 2 -13.37 -0.26 9.47
N ARG A 3 -12.06 0.00 9.46
CA ARG A 3 -11.36 0.39 8.23
C ARG A 3 -11.38 -0.85 7.31
N PRO A 4 -11.76 -0.71 6.03
CA PRO A 4 -11.71 -1.84 5.12
C PRO A 4 -10.28 -2.41 5.09
N PRO A 5 -10.13 -3.73 4.91
CA PRO A 5 -8.82 -4.35 4.82
C PRO A 5 -8.02 -3.75 3.66
N PRO A 6 -6.68 -3.78 3.72
CA PRO A 6 -5.83 -3.30 2.64
C PRO A 6 -6.12 -4.03 1.33
N ASP A 7 -6.18 -3.27 0.23
CA ASP A 7 -6.33 -3.81 -1.12
C ASP A 7 -4.93 -3.89 -1.76
N ALA A 8 -4.40 -5.11 -1.89
CA ALA A 8 -3.05 -5.35 -2.39
C ALA A 8 -2.88 -4.94 -3.86
N GLU A 9 -3.89 -5.13 -4.71
CA GLU A 9 -3.83 -4.76 -6.13
C GLU A 9 -3.77 -3.24 -6.28
N LYS A 10 -4.57 -2.52 -5.48
CA LYS A 10 -4.56 -1.06 -5.47
C LYS A 10 -3.24 -0.49 -4.94
N LEU A 11 -2.68 -1.09 -3.90
CA LEU A 11 -1.38 -0.69 -3.36
C LEU A 11 -0.26 -0.92 -4.38
N LEU A 12 -0.30 -2.03 -5.11
CA LEU A 12 0.65 -2.32 -6.19
C LEU A 12 0.53 -1.29 -7.32
N ALA A 13 -0.68 -1.00 -7.81
CA ALA A 13 -0.87 -0.01 -8.85
C ALA A 13 -0.30 1.37 -8.47
N GLN A 14 -0.49 1.79 -7.21
CA GLN A 14 0.07 3.05 -6.69
C GLN A 14 1.61 3.04 -6.64
N TRP A 15 2.22 1.90 -6.36
CA TRP A 15 3.68 1.74 -6.43
C TRP A 15 4.18 1.86 -7.87
N GLU A 16 3.54 1.17 -8.81
CA GLU A 16 3.95 1.19 -10.21
C GLU A 16 3.81 2.59 -10.85
N GLU A 17 2.81 3.38 -10.45
CA GLU A 17 2.71 4.80 -10.86
C GLU A 17 3.96 5.61 -10.47
N TRP A 18 4.55 5.33 -9.30
CA TRP A 18 5.81 5.95 -8.90
C TRP A 18 6.98 5.44 -9.73
N GLU A 19 7.06 4.13 -9.97
CA GLU A 19 8.11 3.54 -10.81
C GLU A 19 8.10 4.08 -12.25
N ARG A 20 6.91 4.35 -12.80
CA ARG A 20 6.74 4.97 -14.12
C ARG A 20 6.98 6.49 -14.12
N GLY A 21 7.13 7.11 -12.95
CA GLY A 21 7.30 8.56 -12.79
C GLY A 21 6.03 9.38 -13.01
N GLU A 22 4.85 8.72 -13.01
CA GLU A 22 3.54 9.35 -13.19
C GLU A 22 3.11 10.11 -11.93
N THR A 23 3.43 9.56 -10.76
CA THR A 23 3.06 10.14 -9.46
C THR A 23 4.30 10.44 -8.61
N PRO A 24 4.46 11.67 -8.07
CA PRO A 24 5.60 12.01 -7.22
C PRO A 24 5.68 11.15 -5.95
N PRO A 25 6.88 10.86 -5.43
CA PRO A 25 7.08 9.96 -4.31
C PRO A 25 6.29 10.35 -3.06
N GLY A 26 6.17 11.65 -2.74
CA GLY A 26 5.40 12.11 -1.57
C GLY A 26 3.90 11.76 -1.64
N ARG A 27 3.31 11.78 -2.84
CA ARG A 27 1.90 11.40 -3.05
C ARG A 27 1.74 9.88 -2.98
N VAL A 28 2.63 9.11 -3.60
CA VAL A 28 2.60 7.64 -3.49
C VAL A 28 2.76 7.18 -2.05
N MET A 29 3.71 7.72 -1.29
CA MET A 29 3.88 7.36 0.13
C MET A 29 2.63 7.67 0.97
N SER A 30 1.94 8.79 0.70
CA SER A 30 0.68 9.13 1.36
C SER A 30 -0.44 8.15 1.01
N ASN A 31 -0.52 7.75 -0.26
CA ASN A 31 -1.49 6.77 -0.76
C ASN A 31 -1.25 5.38 -0.17
N LEU A 32 -0.01 4.90 -0.15
CA LEU A 32 0.34 3.59 0.41
C LEU A 32 0.06 3.50 1.92
N LYS A 33 0.39 4.56 2.67
CA LYS A 33 0.07 4.65 4.11
C LYS A 33 -1.45 4.62 4.34
N THR A 34 -2.20 5.41 3.57
CA THR A 34 -3.66 5.49 3.68
C THR A 34 -4.35 4.25 3.13
N GLY A 35 -3.72 3.53 2.21
CA GLY A 35 -4.19 2.27 1.64
C GLY A 35 -3.94 1.05 2.53
N GLY A 36 -3.15 1.21 3.59
CA GLY A 36 -2.93 0.16 4.59
C GLY A 36 -1.74 -0.75 4.29
N LEU A 37 -0.74 -0.27 3.55
CA LEU A 37 0.48 -1.04 3.27
C LEU A 37 1.20 -1.53 4.55
N PRO A 38 1.35 -0.74 5.64
CA PRO A 38 1.97 -1.23 6.86
C PRO A 38 1.22 -2.41 7.49
N GLU A 39 -0.11 -2.38 7.47
CA GLU A 39 -0.97 -3.44 7.98
C GLU A 39 -0.86 -4.71 7.14
N LEU A 40 -0.85 -4.58 5.80
CA LEU A 40 -0.62 -5.68 4.87
C LEU A 40 0.74 -6.35 5.09
N LEU A 41 1.81 -5.56 5.23
CA LEU A 41 3.15 -6.12 5.45
C LEU A 41 3.25 -6.88 6.78
N ARG A 42 2.57 -6.40 7.84
CA ARG A 42 2.51 -7.10 9.12
C ARG A 42 1.76 -8.42 9.01
N SER A 43 0.59 -8.44 8.35
CA SER A 43 -0.17 -9.68 8.20
C SER A 43 0.62 -10.75 7.44
N LEU A 44 1.38 -10.37 6.41
CA LEU A 44 2.24 -11.30 5.68
C LEU A 44 3.40 -11.86 6.52
N ILE A 45 3.92 -11.10 7.49
CA ILE A 45 4.93 -11.58 8.44
C ILE A 45 4.29 -12.55 9.44
N GLU A 46 3.10 -12.22 9.95
CA GLU A 46 2.33 -13.05 10.87
C GLU A 46 1.93 -14.38 10.23
N ASP A 47 1.40 -14.37 9.00
CA ASP A 47 1.00 -15.56 8.24
C ASP A 47 2.17 -16.52 7.93
N ARG A 48 3.42 -16.04 8.00
CA ARG A 48 4.64 -16.83 7.75
C ARG A 48 5.13 -17.59 8.99
N SER A 49 4.61 -17.26 10.17
CA SER A 49 5.07 -17.76 11.47
C SER A 49 4.29 -19.00 11.91
#